data_AF-A0A147HRU8-F1
#
_entry.id   AF-A0A147HRU8-F1
#
_cell.length_a   1.000
_cell.length_b   1.000
_cell.length_c   1.000
_cell.angle_alpha   90.00
_cell.angle_beta   90.00
_cell.angle_gamma   90.00
#
_symmetry.space_group_name_H-M   'P 1'
#
loop_
_entity.id
_entity.type
_entity.pdbx_description
1 polymer ?
#
loop_
_entity_poly.entity_id
_entity_poly.type
_entity_poly.pdbx_seq_one_letter_code
_entity_poly.pdbx_strand_id
1 'polypeptide(L)'
;MQDLWRLSATELAGLIKSKRVSAKEAAEAGLARLDAVNPVINAVVDHRPDDVLAQAVAIDAAIARGEAVGPLAGVPVTIKVNVDQEGYATTNGLKAQRDLIARA
;
A
#
# COMPACT_ATOMS: atom_id res chain seq x y z
N MET A 1 12.10 12.32 -10.75
CA MET A 1 11.35 11.76 -9.61
C MET A 1 11.93 10.37 -9.37
N GLN A 2 12.39 10.06 -8.16
CA GLN A 2 13.03 8.79 -7.86
C GLN A 2 12.05 7.63 -8.14
N ASP A 3 12.50 6.54 -8.75
CA ASP A 3 11.71 5.31 -8.90
C ASP A 3 11.57 4.61 -7.52
N LEU A 4 10.87 5.24 -6.56
CA LEU A 4 10.79 4.76 -5.18
C LEU A 4 10.26 3.31 -5.08
N TRP A 5 9.39 2.92 -6.01
CA TRP A 5 8.86 1.56 -6.14
C TRP A 5 9.91 0.50 -6.51
N ARG A 6 11.13 0.90 -6.91
CA ARG A 6 12.26 -0.02 -7.21
C ARG A 6 13.17 -0.26 -6.01
N LEU A 7 13.04 0.54 -4.96
CA LEU A 7 13.80 0.34 -3.73
C LEU A 7 13.33 -0.94 -3.03
N SER A 8 14.22 -1.58 -2.28
CA SER A 8 13.81 -2.63 -1.36
C SER A 8 12.92 -2.04 -0.24
N ALA A 9 12.09 -2.89 0.36
CA ALA A 9 11.23 -2.48 1.46
C ALA A 9 12.01 -1.87 2.64
N THR A 10 13.20 -2.40 2.93
CA THR A 10 14.05 -1.92 4.03
C THR A 10 14.69 -0.57 3.72
N GLU A 11 15.14 -0.35 2.48
CA GLU A 11 15.63 0.96 2.03
C GLU A 11 14.54 2.02 2.11
N LEU A 12 13.35 1.72 1.56
CA LEU A 12 12.22 2.64 1.54
C LEU A 12 11.75 2.97 2.96
N ALA A 13 11.59 1.97 3.83
CA ALA A 13 11.26 2.18 5.25
C ALA A 13 12.31 3.04 5.96
N GLY A 14 13.59 2.84 5.67
CA GLY A 14 14.69 3.64 6.22
C GLY A 14 14.62 5.11 5.76
N LEU A 15 14.30 5.37 4.49
CA LEU A 15 14.10 6.72 3.97
C LEU A 15 12.89 7.41 4.59
N ILE A 16 11.78 6.68 4.75
CA ILE A 16 10.55 7.18 5.38
C ILE A 16 10.78 7.54 6.84
N LYS A 17 11.35 6.62 7.62
CA LYS A 17 11.66 6.84 9.03
C LYS A 17 12.64 8.00 9.24
N SER A 18 13.56 8.23 8.32
CA SER A 18 14.51 9.36 8.36
C SER A 18 13.95 10.66 7.76
N LYS A 19 12.66 10.70 7.38
CA LYS A 19 11.99 11.85 6.75
C LYS A 19 12.66 12.35 5.45
N ARG A 20 13.44 11.49 4.79
CA ARG A 20 14.06 11.80 3.47
C ARG A 20 13.09 11.58 2.30
N VAL A 21 12.10 10.74 2.53
CA VAL A 21 10.94 10.47 1.67
C VAL A 21 9.74 10.41 2.61
N SER A 22 8.59 10.89 2.21
CA SER A 22 7.34 10.72 2.95
C SER A 22 6.67 9.40 2.57
N ALA A 23 5.90 8.81 3.51
CA ALA A 23 5.05 7.67 3.20
C ALA A 23 4.06 8.02 2.08
N LYS A 24 3.56 9.27 2.04
CA LYS A 24 2.71 9.75 0.94
C LYS A 24 3.41 9.69 -0.42
N GLU A 25 4.64 10.17 -0.54
CA GLU A 25 5.42 10.07 -1.79
C GLU A 25 5.66 8.60 -2.21
N ALA A 26 5.91 7.71 -1.24
CA ALA A 26 6.06 6.29 -1.49
C ALA A 26 4.76 5.66 -2.01
N ALA A 27 3.61 5.99 -1.42
CA ALA A 27 2.30 5.55 -1.85
C ALA A 27 1.95 6.06 -3.25
N GLU A 28 2.16 7.35 -3.53
CA GLU A 28 1.95 7.95 -4.85
C GLU A 28 2.82 7.29 -5.92
N ALA A 29 4.08 6.98 -5.62
CA ALA A 29 4.96 6.27 -6.54
C ALA A 29 4.47 4.83 -6.82
N GLY A 30 3.96 4.13 -5.81
CA GLY A 30 3.38 2.80 -5.96
C GLY A 30 2.10 2.80 -6.80
N LEU A 31 1.18 3.73 -6.52
CA LEU A 31 -0.07 3.90 -7.29
C LEU A 31 0.22 4.27 -8.74
N ALA A 32 1.12 5.22 -9.00
CA ALA A 32 1.52 5.58 -10.35
C ALA A 32 2.10 4.39 -11.13
N ARG A 33 2.86 3.51 -10.45
CA ARG A 33 3.39 2.28 -11.06
C ARG A 33 2.28 1.28 -11.33
N LEU A 34 1.31 1.14 -10.44
CA LEU A 34 0.12 0.30 -10.63
C LEU A 34 -0.65 0.76 -11.87
N ASP A 35 -0.99 2.04 -11.96
CA ASP A 35 -1.76 2.61 -13.08
C ASP A 35 -1.07 2.40 -14.43
N ALA A 36 0.26 2.55 -14.47
CA ALA A 36 1.03 2.42 -15.70
C ALA A 36 1.17 0.98 -16.22
N VAL A 37 0.94 -0.05 -15.39
CA VAL A 37 1.33 -1.45 -15.71
C VAL A 37 0.20 -2.43 -15.55
N ASN A 38 -0.60 -2.27 -14.50
CA ASN A 38 -1.64 -3.22 -14.15
C ASN A 38 -2.66 -3.43 -15.29
N PRO A 39 -2.99 -2.45 -16.15
CA PRO A 39 -3.84 -2.70 -17.32
C PRO A 39 -3.31 -3.77 -18.29
N VAL A 40 -2.00 -4.01 -18.32
CA VAL A 40 -1.37 -4.99 -19.23
C VAL A 40 -1.26 -6.39 -18.59
N ILE A 41 -1.03 -6.46 -17.27
CA ILE A 41 -0.75 -7.72 -16.57
C ILE A 41 -1.89 -8.22 -15.68
N ASN A 42 -2.82 -7.33 -15.31
CA ASN A 42 -3.98 -7.59 -14.44
C ASN A 42 -3.62 -8.33 -13.14
N ALA A 43 -2.60 -7.85 -12.43
CA ALA A 43 -2.06 -8.49 -11.22
C ALA A 43 -2.79 -8.06 -9.95
N VAL A 44 -3.19 -6.79 -9.85
CA VAL A 44 -3.97 -6.23 -8.74
C VAL A 44 -5.44 -6.19 -9.16
N VAL A 45 -6.29 -6.91 -8.43
CA VAL A 45 -7.71 -7.10 -8.78
C VAL A 45 -8.66 -6.12 -8.10
N ASP A 46 -8.22 -5.51 -6.99
CA ASP A 46 -8.95 -4.49 -6.25
C ASP A 46 -7.95 -3.63 -5.48
N HIS A 47 -8.22 -2.33 -5.35
CA HIS A 47 -7.43 -1.37 -4.57
C HIS A 47 -8.26 -0.10 -4.29
N ARG A 48 -7.95 0.60 -3.18
CA ARG A 48 -8.59 1.88 -2.80
C ARG A 48 -7.54 2.97 -2.64
N PRO A 49 -7.24 3.75 -3.69
CA PRO A 49 -6.20 4.79 -3.66
C PRO A 49 -6.37 5.78 -2.50
N ASP A 50 -7.60 6.22 -2.23
CA ASP A 50 -7.88 7.19 -1.17
C ASP A 50 -7.54 6.64 0.22
N ASP A 51 -7.89 5.37 0.49
CA ASP A 51 -7.54 4.70 1.75
C ASP A 51 -6.02 4.55 1.89
N VAL A 52 -5.33 4.18 0.80
CA VAL A 52 -3.87 4.05 0.77
C VAL A 52 -3.19 5.38 1.08
N LEU A 53 -3.63 6.47 0.47
CA LEU A 53 -3.10 7.81 0.71
C LEU A 53 -3.40 8.30 2.13
N ALA A 54 -4.60 8.04 2.64
CA ALA A 54 -4.98 8.40 4.01
C ALA A 54 -4.10 7.68 5.05
N GLN A 55 -3.83 6.38 4.86
CA GLN A 55 -2.92 5.62 5.72
C GLN A 55 -1.49 6.18 5.66
N ALA A 56 -1.02 6.54 4.46
CA ALA A 56 0.32 7.12 4.29
C ALA A 56 0.47 8.45 5.04
N VAL A 57 -0.53 9.34 4.93
CA VAL A 57 -0.57 10.61 5.67
C VAL A 57 -0.58 10.39 7.19
N ALA A 58 -1.31 9.39 7.67
CA ALA A 58 -1.33 9.05 9.10
C ALA A 58 0.04 8.59 9.61
N ILE A 59 0.77 7.79 8.81
CA ILE A 59 2.15 7.38 9.12
C ILE A 59 3.09 8.59 9.17
N ASP A 60 3.03 9.47 8.17
CA ASP A 60 3.85 10.68 8.14
C ASP A 60 3.60 11.56 9.37
N ALA A 61 2.33 11.70 9.78
CA ALA A 61 1.96 12.44 10.97
C ALA A 61 2.49 11.80 12.27
N ALA A 62 2.45 10.46 12.39
CA ALA A 62 3.03 9.73 13.52
C ALA A 62 4.54 9.96 13.62
N ILE A 63 5.26 9.87 12.49
CA ILE A 63 6.71 10.13 12.40
C ILE A 63 7.01 11.60 12.73
N ALA A 64 6.16 12.54 12.32
CA ALA A 64 6.30 13.96 12.64
C ALA A 64 6.19 14.22 14.14
N ARG A 65 5.26 13.54 14.83
CA ARG A 65 5.08 13.59 16.29
C ARG A 65 6.17 12.86 17.09
N GLY A 66 7.09 12.18 16.43
CA GLY A 66 8.15 11.40 17.08
C GLY A 66 7.65 10.09 17.68
N GLU A 67 6.50 9.59 17.24
CA GLU A 67 5.95 8.31 17.69
C GLU A 67 6.80 7.14 17.18
N ALA A 68 6.83 6.06 17.97
CA ALA A 68 7.44 4.82 17.53
C ALA A 68 6.57 4.18 16.45
N VAL A 69 7.09 4.13 15.22
CA VAL A 69 6.44 3.44 14.09
C VAL A 69 7.07 2.07 13.84
N GLY A 70 6.29 1.16 13.24
CA GLY A 70 6.73 -0.20 12.93
C GLY A 70 7.87 -0.25 11.89
N PRO A 71 8.54 -1.41 11.75
CA PRO A 71 9.73 -1.57 10.89
C PRO A 71 9.46 -1.35 9.40
N LEU A 72 8.21 -1.46 8.94
CA LEU A 72 7.77 -1.25 7.55
C LEU A 72 6.82 -0.05 7.41
N ALA A 73 6.83 0.88 8.37
CA ALA A 73 5.93 2.03 8.35
C ALA A 73 6.04 2.80 7.02
N GLY A 74 4.91 2.95 6.33
CA GLY A 74 4.78 3.68 5.07
C GLY A 74 5.23 2.92 3.81
N VAL A 75 5.67 1.66 3.91
CA VAL A 75 5.99 0.84 2.75
C VAL A 75 4.70 0.34 2.09
N PRO A 76 4.43 0.65 0.80
CA PRO A 76 3.26 0.13 0.10
C PRO A 76 3.36 -1.39 -0.10
N VAL A 77 2.27 -2.11 0.16
CA VAL A 77 2.17 -3.56 -0.05
C VAL A 77 0.83 -3.93 -0.69
N THR A 78 0.81 -5.08 -1.36
CA THR A 78 -0.43 -5.70 -1.85
C THR A 78 -0.69 -6.98 -1.07
N ILE A 79 -1.96 -7.31 -0.86
CA ILE A 79 -2.39 -8.55 -0.23
C ILE A 79 -2.98 -9.48 -1.30
N LYS A 80 -2.65 -10.77 -1.23
CA LYS A 80 -3.23 -11.77 -2.13
C LYS A 80 -4.72 -11.92 -1.79
N VAL A 81 -5.60 -11.88 -2.79
CA VAL A 81 -7.08 -11.86 -2.65
C VAL A 81 -7.71 -13.08 -1.93
N ASN A 82 -6.90 -14.06 -1.56
CA ASN A 82 -7.32 -15.21 -0.75
C ASN A 82 -7.02 -15.04 0.74
N VAL A 83 -6.57 -13.86 1.16
CA VAL A 83 -6.34 -13.47 2.54
C VAL A 83 -7.35 -12.38 2.89
N ASP A 84 -8.00 -12.53 4.04
CA ASP A 84 -9.01 -11.58 4.49
C ASP A 84 -8.39 -10.20 4.74
N GLN A 85 -9.01 -9.18 4.13
CA GLN A 85 -8.72 -7.78 4.36
C GLN A 85 -10.04 -7.09 4.66
N GLU A 86 -10.21 -6.56 5.87
CA GLU A 86 -11.47 -5.98 6.32
C GLU A 86 -12.06 -5.00 5.30
N GLY A 87 -13.33 -5.20 4.97
CA GLY A 87 -14.06 -4.38 4.00
C GLY A 87 -13.79 -4.71 2.53
N TYR A 88 -12.80 -5.54 2.20
CA TYR A 88 -12.56 -6.05 0.83
C TYR A 88 -13.20 -7.42 0.62
N ALA A 89 -13.40 -7.80 -0.64
CA ALA A 89 -13.90 -9.13 -0.98
C ALA A 89 -12.78 -10.18 -0.97
N THR A 90 -12.92 -11.22 -0.16
CA THR A 90 -12.03 -12.40 -0.19
C THR A 90 -12.53 -13.37 -1.26
N THR A 91 -12.27 -13.03 -2.53
CA THR A 91 -12.86 -13.77 -3.66
C THR A 91 -12.24 -15.15 -3.89
N ASN A 92 -11.05 -15.42 -3.35
CA ASN A 92 -10.25 -16.61 -3.66
C ASN A 92 -10.02 -16.83 -5.18
N GLY A 93 -10.20 -15.81 -6.02
CA GLY A 93 -10.19 -15.94 -7.48
C GLY A 93 -11.44 -16.62 -8.07
N LEU A 94 -12.50 -16.79 -7.28
CA LEU A 94 -13.75 -17.44 -7.66
C LEU A 94 -14.86 -16.40 -7.88
N LYS A 95 -15.51 -16.45 -9.06
CA LYS A 95 -16.65 -15.57 -9.36
C LYS A 95 -17.80 -15.71 -8.36
N ALA A 96 -18.02 -16.91 -7.81
CA ALA A 96 -19.06 -17.17 -6.82
C ALA A 96 -18.84 -16.42 -5.50
N GLN A 97 -17.62 -15.95 -5.23
CA GLN A 97 -17.23 -15.28 -3.99
C GLN A 97 -16.92 -13.79 -4.21
N ARG A 98 -17.30 -13.22 -5.36
CA ARG A 98 -17.03 -11.80 -5.68
C ARG A 98 -17.57 -10.80 -4.64
N ASP A 99 -18.62 -11.18 -3.92
CA ASP A 99 -19.29 -10.32 -2.93
C ASP A 99 -19.07 -10.83 -1.49
N LEU A 100 -18.09 -11.75 -1.26
CA LEU A 100 -17.73 -12.25 0.07
C LEU A 100 -16.86 -11.22 0.81
N ILE A 101 -17.50 -10.21 1.41
CA ILE A 101 -16.80 -9.14 2.13
C ILE A 101 -16.28 -9.62 3.49
N ALA A 102 -14.96 -9.48 3.71
CA ALA A 102 -14.32 -9.79 4.97
C ALA A 102 -14.72 -8.80 6.08
N ARG A 103 -14.88 -9.30 7.30
CA ARG A 103 -15.28 -8.55 8.50
C ARG A 103 -14.16 -8.63 9.54
N ALA A 104 -14.11 -7.64 10.44
CA ALA A 104 -13.27 -7.67 11.64
C ALA A 104 -13.65 -8.80 12.60
#